data_AF-A0A4Y9RV65-F1
#
_entry.id   AF-A0A4Y9RV65-F1
#
_cell.length_a   1.000
_cell.length_b   1.000
_cell.length_c   1.000
_cell.angle_alpha   90.00
_cell.angle_beta   90.00
_cell.angle_gamma   90.00
#
_symmetry.space_group_name_H-M   'P 1'
#
loop_
_entity.id
_entity.type
_entity.pdbx_description
1 polymer ?
#
loop_
_entity_poly.entity_id
_entity_poly.type
_entity_poly.pdbx_seq_one_letter_code
_entity_poly.pdbx_strand_id
1 'polypeptide(L)'
;MALKVESGNVALTGDSERLAEKAASELEGREHTQILEHRDRFSEISYGIMQAWVGFLIVLTLAQFSLKPLGMGLETPEFIAVITTTTASVFGFGLLVGNFLFPRGGSERRRK
;
A
#
# COMPACT_ATOMS: atom_id res chain seq x y z
N MET A 1 -17.21 -67.50 -8.40
CA MET A 1 -16.20 -66.79 -7.57
C MET A 1 -16.55 -65.32 -7.63
N ALA A 2 -17.31 -64.80 -6.66
CA ALA A 2 -17.83 -63.44 -6.68
C ALA A 2 -16.82 -62.52 -5.97
N LEU A 3 -16.21 -61.61 -6.71
CA LEU A 3 -15.35 -60.55 -6.16
C LEU A 3 -16.25 -59.52 -5.48
N LYS A 4 -16.30 -59.60 -4.15
CA LYS A 4 -16.92 -58.61 -3.28
C LYS A 4 -15.97 -57.41 -3.21
N VAL A 5 -16.24 -56.39 -4.02
CA VAL A 5 -15.54 -55.10 -3.94
C VAL A 5 -16.04 -54.42 -2.67
N GLU A 6 -15.21 -54.43 -1.64
CA GLU A 6 -15.45 -53.78 -0.37
C GLU A 6 -15.40 -52.26 -0.59
N SER A 7 -16.48 -51.60 -0.19
CA SER A 7 -16.72 -50.16 -0.29
C SER A 7 -15.65 -49.35 0.47
N GLY A 8 -14.52 -49.08 -0.19
CA GLY A 8 -13.50 -48.13 0.24
C GLY A 8 -13.89 -46.67 -0.03
N ASN A 9 -15.10 -46.25 0.36
CA ASN A 9 -15.66 -44.96 -0.04
C ASN A 9 -15.73 -43.89 1.08
N VAL A 10 -15.05 -44.08 2.22
CA VAL A 10 -15.24 -43.20 3.41
C VAL A 10 -13.94 -42.59 3.96
N ALA A 11 -12.75 -43.04 3.54
CA ALA A 11 -11.48 -42.46 4.01
C ALA A 11 -11.00 -41.27 3.16
N LEU A 12 -11.28 -41.27 1.85
CA LEU A 12 -10.77 -40.25 0.94
C LEU A 12 -11.42 -38.87 1.14
N THR A 13 -12.70 -38.84 1.50
CA THR A 13 -13.45 -37.58 1.68
C THR A 13 -12.99 -36.82 2.92
N GLY A 14 -12.83 -37.50 4.06
CA GLY A 14 -12.39 -36.84 5.31
C GLY A 14 -10.93 -36.37 5.26
N ASP A 15 -10.04 -37.14 4.62
CA ASP A 15 -8.66 -36.70 4.41
C ASP A 15 -8.57 -35.59 3.37
N SER A 16 -9.38 -35.63 2.31
CA SER A 16 -9.47 -34.52 1.35
C SER A 16 -10.03 -33.24 1.94
N GLU A 17 -11.00 -33.32 2.86
CA GLU A 17 -11.56 -32.16 3.57
C GLU A 17 -10.52 -31.56 4.52
N ARG A 18 -9.76 -32.39 5.25
CA ARG A 18 -8.66 -31.92 6.11
C ARG A 18 -7.50 -31.32 5.32
N LEU A 19 -7.21 -31.85 4.13
CA LEU A 19 -6.21 -31.29 3.23
C LEU A 19 -6.69 -29.97 2.61
N ALA A 20 -7.97 -29.87 2.25
CA ALA A 20 -8.59 -28.63 1.76
C ALA A 20 -8.63 -27.56 2.86
N GLU A 21 -8.94 -27.93 4.10
CA GLU A 21 -8.95 -27.03 5.26
C GLU A 21 -7.54 -26.54 5.61
N LYS A 22 -6.53 -27.42 5.59
CA LYS A 22 -5.13 -27.02 5.73
C LYS A 22 -4.66 -26.12 4.60
N ALA A 23 -5.01 -26.45 3.35
CA ALA A 23 -4.66 -25.62 2.21
C ALA A 23 -5.33 -24.23 2.28
N ALA A 24 -6.59 -24.17 2.72
CA ALA A 24 -7.30 -22.91 2.94
C ALA A 24 -6.65 -22.07 4.06
N SER A 25 -6.28 -22.70 5.17
CA SER A 25 -5.58 -22.03 6.28
C SER A 25 -4.19 -21.53 5.89
N GLU A 26 -3.44 -22.29 5.09
CA GLU A 26 -2.13 -21.85 4.55
C GLU A 26 -2.28 -20.71 3.53
N LEU A 27 -3.31 -20.75 2.68
CA LEU A 27 -3.61 -19.66 1.73
C LEU A 27 -3.97 -18.37 2.47
N GLU A 28 -4.83 -18.45 3.49
CA GLU A 28 -5.22 -17.29 4.31
C GLU A 28 -4.02 -16.68 5.05
N GLY A 29 -3.14 -17.53 5.59
CA GLY A 29 -1.88 -17.10 6.20
C GLY A 29 -0.96 -16.37 5.22
N ARG A 30 -0.85 -16.86 3.98
CA ARG A 30 -0.03 -16.25 2.91
C ARG A 30 -0.59 -14.91 2.43
N GLU A 31 -1.91 -14.79 2.28
CA GLU A 31 -2.57 -13.53 1.94
C GLU A 31 -2.34 -12.46 3.02
N HIS A 32 -2.44 -12.84 4.30
CA HIS A 32 -2.16 -11.92 5.40
C HIS A 32 -0.73 -11.40 5.37
N THR A 33 0.25 -12.28 5.14
CA THR A 33 1.66 -11.88 5.03
C THR A 33 1.92 -11.01 3.80
N GLN A 34 1.30 -11.30 2.64
CA GLN A 34 1.43 -10.45 1.45
C GLN A 34 0.89 -9.05 1.68
N ILE A 35 -0.26 -8.92 2.36
CA ILE A 35 -0.84 -7.60 2.67
C ILE A 35 0.09 -6.80 3.60
N LEU A 36 0.71 -7.45 4.60
CA LEU A 36 1.65 -6.81 5.50
C LEU A 36 2.93 -6.37 4.78
N GLU A 37 3.52 -7.25 3.97
CA GLU A 37 4.73 -6.95 3.19
C GLU A 37 4.47 -5.84 2.16
N HIS A 38 3.29 -5.84 1.54
CA HIS A 38 2.86 -4.74 0.68
C HIS A 38 2.72 -3.42 1.44
N ARG A 39 2.23 -3.42 2.68
CA ARG A 39 2.09 -2.20 3.50
C ARG A 39 3.43 -1.62 3.92
N ASP A 40 4.41 -2.45 4.30
CA ASP A 40 5.75 -1.99 4.67
C ASP A 40 6.45 -1.35 3.47
N ARG A 41 6.42 -2.03 2.31
CA ARG A 41 6.98 -1.48 1.07
C ARG A 41 6.29 -0.18 0.65
N PHE A 42 4.97 -0.08 0.84
CA PHE A 42 4.22 1.14 0.54
C PHE A 42 4.58 2.30 1.48
N SER A 43 4.83 2.01 2.76
CA SER A 43 5.27 3.00 3.74
C SER A 43 6.65 3.55 3.39
N GLU A 44 7.58 2.69 2.97
CA GLU A 44 8.93 3.09 2.58
C GLU A 44 8.93 4.01 1.35
N ILE A 45 8.14 3.66 0.33
CA ILE A 45 7.95 4.49 -0.87
C ILE A 45 7.35 5.85 -0.48
N SER A 46 6.34 5.85 0.40
CA SER A 46 5.68 7.07 0.85
C SER A 46 6.63 7.99 1.61
N TYR A 47 7.49 7.42 2.46
CA TYR A 47 8.54 8.16 3.16
C TYR A 47 9.54 8.78 2.17
N GLY A 48 9.96 8.03 1.15
CA GLY A 48 10.83 8.54 0.09
C GLY A 48 10.22 9.72 -0.68
N ILE A 49 8.92 9.69 -0.96
CA ILE A 49 8.20 10.80 -1.61
C ILE A 49 8.15 12.03 -0.70
N MET A 50 7.86 11.86 0.60
CA MET A 50 7.87 12.97 1.56
C MET A 50 9.25 13.60 1.67
N GLN A 51 10.31 12.79 1.70
CA GLN A 51 11.69 13.27 1.73
C GLN A 51 12.05 14.03 0.44
N ALA A 52 11.65 13.52 -0.73
CA ALA A 52 11.85 14.18 -2.01
C ALA A 52 11.12 15.53 -2.07
N TRP A 53 9.90 15.62 -1.51
CA TRP A 53 9.15 16.87 -1.40
C TRP A 53 9.86 17.90 -0.51
N VAL A 54 10.34 17.50 0.67
CA VAL A 54 11.11 18.40 1.55
C VAL A 54 12.39 18.87 0.85
N GLY A 55 13.10 17.96 0.18
CA GLY A 55 14.29 18.30 -0.61
C GLY A 55 13.96 19.29 -1.74
N PHE A 56 12.86 19.07 -2.45
CA PHE A 56 12.36 19.98 -3.48
C PHE A 56 12.09 21.37 -2.92
N LEU A 57 11.43 21.50 -1.75
CA LEU A 57 11.18 22.80 -1.12
C LEU A 57 12.48 23.54 -0.78
N ILE A 58 13.47 22.83 -0.25
CA ILE A 58 14.78 23.41 0.09
C ILE A 58 15.47 23.90 -1.19
N VAL A 59 15.60 23.04 -2.19
CA VAL A 59 16.28 23.36 -3.46
C VAL A 59 15.59 24.51 -4.18
N LEU A 60 14.25 24.48 -4.28
CA LEU A 60 13.48 25.53 -4.93
C LEU A 60 13.62 26.88 -4.20
N THR A 61 13.62 26.87 -2.86
CA THR A 61 13.81 28.09 -2.07
C THR A 61 15.22 28.67 -2.25
N LEU A 62 16.25 27.81 -2.25
CA LEU A 62 17.64 28.22 -2.50
C LEU A 62 17.84 28.73 -3.93
N ALA A 63 17.25 28.06 -4.92
CA ALA A 63 17.28 28.49 -6.31
C ALA A 63 16.62 29.86 -6.45
N GLN A 64 15.45 30.06 -5.83
CA GLN A 64 14.74 31.33 -5.88
C GLN A 64 15.51 32.45 -5.20
N PHE A 65 16.17 32.18 -4.06
CA PHE A 65 17.03 33.17 -3.40
C PHE A 65 18.26 33.54 -4.25
N SER A 66 18.84 32.58 -4.96
CA SER A 66 20.05 32.78 -5.77
C SER A 66 19.77 33.42 -7.13
N LEU A 67 18.62 33.13 -7.74
CA LEU A 67 18.25 33.58 -9.09
C LEU A 67 17.51 34.92 -9.09
N LYS A 68 16.85 35.29 -7.98
CA LYS A 68 16.11 36.56 -7.87
C LYS A 68 17.01 37.81 -8.03
N PRO A 69 18.23 37.87 -7.47
CA PRO A 69 19.15 38.99 -7.71
C PRO A 69 19.64 39.09 -9.16
N LEU A 70 19.61 37.97 -9.90
CA LEU A 70 20.03 37.88 -11.30
C LEU A 70 18.88 38.17 -12.28
N GLY A 71 17.67 38.48 -11.78
CA GLY A 71 16.49 38.72 -12.60
C GLY A 71 15.92 37.47 -13.30
N MET A 72 16.39 36.27 -12.91
CA MET A 72 15.95 34.98 -13.47
C MET A 72 15.07 34.18 -12.49
N GLY A 73 14.66 34.80 -11.38
CA GLY A 73 13.75 34.17 -10.42
C GLY A 73 12.30 34.17 -10.94
N LEU A 74 11.51 33.21 -10.47
CA LEU A 74 10.07 33.15 -10.77
C LEU A 74 9.36 34.39 -10.24
N GLU A 75 8.33 34.85 -10.94
CA GLU A 75 7.46 35.88 -10.38
C GLU A 75 6.67 35.33 -9.18
N THR A 76 6.31 36.22 -8.25
CA THR A 76 5.55 35.88 -7.05
C THR A 76 4.34 34.95 -7.31
N PRO A 77 3.47 35.21 -8.32
CA PRO A 77 2.35 34.30 -8.61
C PRO A 77 2.78 32.91 -9.07
N GLU A 78 3.82 32.81 -9.90
CA GLU A 78 4.31 31.53 -10.42
C GLU A 78 4.91 30.69 -9.29
N PHE A 79 5.70 31.32 -8.42
CA PHE A 79 6.28 30.66 -7.25
C PHE A 79 5.19 30.14 -6.30
N ILE A 80 4.16 30.95 -6.02
CA ILE A 80 3.02 30.53 -5.19
C ILE A 80 2.29 29.36 -5.84
N ALA A 81 2.04 29.41 -7.16
CA ALA A 81 1.36 28.34 -7.89
C ALA A 81 2.13 27.02 -7.79
N VAL A 82 3.45 27.03 -7.99
CA VAL A 82 4.29 25.83 -7.87
C VAL A 82 4.22 25.25 -6.46
N ILE A 83 4.37 26.08 -5.42
CA ILE A 83 4.34 25.63 -4.02
C ILE A 83 2.96 25.08 -3.65
N THR A 84 1.88 25.77 -3.98
CA THR A 84 0.52 25.35 -3.63
C THR A 84 0.10 24.08 -4.35
N THR A 85 0.40 23.95 -5.65
CA THR A 85 0.07 22.75 -6.43
C THR A 85 0.87 21.53 -5.99
N THR A 86 2.17 21.68 -5.73
CA THR A 86 2.98 20.57 -5.20
C THR A 86 2.55 20.18 -3.79
N THR A 87 2.26 21.15 -2.92
CA THR A 87 1.75 20.88 -1.57
C THR A 87 0.41 20.15 -1.61
N ALA A 88 -0.54 20.61 -2.43
CA ALA A 88 -1.83 19.94 -2.60
C ALA A 88 -1.67 18.50 -3.12
N SER A 89 -0.75 18.28 -4.05
CA SER A 89 -0.46 16.95 -4.60
C SER A 89 0.12 16.00 -3.55
N VAL A 90 1.08 16.46 -2.74
CA VAL A 90 1.71 15.66 -1.69
C VAL A 90 0.76 15.38 -0.53
N PHE A 91 -0.07 16.36 -0.13
CA PHE A 91 -1.12 16.13 0.86
C PHE A 91 -2.19 15.16 0.35
N GLY A 92 -2.62 15.29 -0.90
CA GLY A 92 -3.56 14.35 -1.54
C GLY A 92 -2.99 12.94 -1.56
N PHE A 93 -1.72 12.80 -1.94
CA PHE A 93 -1.01 11.53 -1.87
C PHE A 93 -0.94 10.97 -0.44
N GLY A 94 -0.59 11.81 0.55
CA GLY A 94 -0.55 11.43 1.96
C GLY A 94 -1.90 10.94 2.50
N LEU A 95 -3.00 11.56 2.08
CA LEU A 95 -4.36 11.10 2.43
C LEU A 95 -4.69 9.74 1.81
N LEU A 96 -4.28 9.48 0.56
CA LEU A 96 -4.45 8.18 -0.08
C LEU A 96 -3.65 7.09 0.65
N VAL A 97 -2.39 7.40 0.98
CA VAL A 97 -1.53 6.51 1.77
C VAL A 97 -2.12 6.26 3.14
N GLY A 98 -2.57 7.31 3.84
CA GLY A 98 -3.19 7.18 5.16
C GLY A 98 -4.46 6.33 5.13
N ASN A 99 -5.29 6.47 4.11
CA ASN A 99 -6.49 5.64 3.92
C ASN A 99 -6.15 4.19 3.57
N PHE A 100 -5.05 3.95 2.84
CA PHE A 100 -4.57 2.60 2.51
C PHE A 100 -3.95 1.91 3.73
N LEU A 101 -3.16 2.63 4.53
CA LEU A 101 -2.52 2.10 5.74
C LEU A 101 -3.50 1.94 6.91
N PHE A 102 -4.51 2.81 7.01
CA PHE A 102 -5.52 2.77 8.07
C PHE A 102 -6.94 2.83 7.49
N PRO A 103 -7.40 1.74 6.85
CA PRO A 103 -8.76 1.69 6.32
C PRO A 103 -9.75 1.81 7.49
N ARG A 104 -10.58 2.85 7.46
CA ARG A 104 -11.59 3.14 8.50
C ARG A 104 -12.69 2.07 8.66
N GLY A 105 -12.65 1.00 7.85
CA GLY A 105 -13.60 -0.13 7.88
C GLY A 105 -13.03 -1.46 8.39
N GLY A 106 -11.84 -1.46 9.00
CA GLY A 106 -11.16 -2.67 9.48
C GLY A 106 -11.74 -3.25 10.78
N SER A 107 -13.01 -3.69 10.78
CA SER A 107 -13.57 -4.57 11.84
C SER A 107 -14.88 -5.29 11.48
N GLU A 108 -15.58 -4.95 10.39
CA GLU A 108 -16.94 -5.52 10.15
C GLU A 108 -16.99 -6.75 9.23
N ARG A 109 -15.88 -7.18 8.62
CA ARG A 109 -15.85 -8.43 7.82
C ARG A 109 -15.55 -9.70 8.62
N ARG A 110 -15.46 -9.61 9.95
CA ARG A 110 -15.20 -10.75 10.86
C ARG A 110 -16.45 -11.33 11.53
N ARG A 111 -17.65 -10.94 11.08
CA ARG A 111 -18.93 -11.51 11.54
C ARG A 111 -19.89 -11.73 10.38
N LYS A 112 -19.64 -12.73 9.53
CA LYS A 112 -20.69 -13.55 8.92
C LYS A 112 -20.16 -14.94 8.71
#